data_AF-A0A4S3MCF3-F1
#
_entry.id   AF-A0A4S3MCF3-F1
#
_cell.length_a   1.000
_cell.length_b   1.000
_cell.length_c   1.000
_cell.angle_alpha   90.00
_cell.angle_beta   90.00
_cell.angle_gamma   90.00
#
_symmetry.space_group_name_H-M   'P 1'
#
loop_
_entity.id
_entity.type
_entity.pdbx_description
1 polymer ?
#
loop_
_entity_poly.entity_id
_entity_poly.type
_entity_poly.pdbx_seq_one_letter_code
_entity_poly.pdbx_strand_id
1 'polypeptide(L)'
;MRFALFALVFALNFAGFARADGERAGAFDYYVLSLSWSPTWCALEGDARNSPQCDPRADYGWVLHGLWPQYHRGWPSYCRTTEPMPTRFMTEGMEDIMGSSGLAWYQWKKHGVCSGLSAAQYFALARRAYEQVNRPAIFRKLNRAVTLPATVIEDAFLKENPGWERDMLTITCQAGRIQEARLCLSKDLRPVPCGRDVVQDCRLKDALFEPIR
;
A
#
# COMPACT_ATOMS: atom_id res chain seq x y z
N MET A 1 -26.56 -20.01 -60.40
CA MET A 1 -25.40 -19.12 -60.11
C MET A 1 -25.89 -17.85 -59.44
N ARG A 2 -25.59 -17.68 -58.15
CA ARG A 2 -25.32 -16.42 -57.43
C ARG A 2 -25.25 -16.75 -55.94
N PHE A 3 -24.03 -17.08 -55.49
CA PHE A 3 -23.68 -17.21 -54.08
C PHE A 3 -23.73 -15.82 -53.43
N ALA A 4 -24.55 -15.64 -52.40
CA ALA A 4 -24.50 -14.47 -51.54
C ALA A 4 -23.75 -14.86 -50.26
N LEU A 5 -22.46 -14.57 -50.21
CA LEU A 5 -21.66 -14.55 -48.99
C LEU A 5 -21.92 -13.20 -48.31
N PHE A 6 -22.47 -13.19 -47.10
CA PHE A 6 -22.37 -12.04 -46.20
C PHE A 6 -21.72 -12.47 -44.90
N ALA A 7 -20.64 -11.77 -44.58
CA ALA A 7 -19.62 -12.13 -43.61
C ALA A 7 -20.13 -12.00 -42.17
N LEU A 8 -19.82 -13.02 -41.37
CA LEU A 8 -19.98 -12.99 -39.92
C LEU A 8 -18.85 -12.13 -39.33
N VAL A 9 -19.16 -10.91 -38.90
CA VAL A 9 -18.21 -10.04 -38.18
C VAL A 9 -18.06 -10.60 -36.75
N PHE A 10 -17.02 -11.40 -36.52
CA PHE A 10 -16.60 -11.78 -35.18
C PHE A 10 -15.96 -10.56 -34.50
N ALA A 11 -16.70 -9.92 -33.59
CA ALA A 11 -16.15 -8.91 -32.70
C ALA A 11 -15.27 -9.61 -31.65
N LEU A 12 -13.98 -9.78 -31.98
CA LEU A 12 -12.93 -10.15 -31.04
C LEU A 12 -12.77 -9.02 -30.01
N ASN A 13 -13.47 -9.16 -28.89
CA ASN A 13 -13.20 -8.41 -27.68
C ASN A 13 -11.84 -8.91 -27.14
N PHE A 14 -10.76 -8.29 -27.57
CA PHE A 14 -9.46 -8.39 -26.90
C PHE A 14 -9.57 -7.69 -25.54
N ALA A 15 -10.13 -8.38 -24.54
CA ALA A 15 -9.84 -8.07 -23.16
C ALA A 15 -8.34 -8.33 -22.97
N GLY A 16 -7.56 -7.26 -22.90
CA GLY A 16 -6.13 -7.32 -22.67
C GLY A 16 -5.83 -8.04 -21.36
N PHE A 17 -5.35 -9.27 -21.44
CA PHE A 17 -4.66 -9.90 -20.33
C PHE A 17 -3.33 -9.16 -20.15
N ALA A 18 -3.27 -8.18 -19.25
CA ALA A 18 -1.99 -7.70 -18.76
C ALA A 18 -1.36 -8.81 -17.92
N ARG A 19 -0.54 -9.66 -18.57
CA ARG A 19 0.39 -10.56 -17.90
C ARG A 19 1.68 -9.79 -17.68
N ALA A 20 2.02 -9.54 -16.42
CA ALA A 20 3.30 -8.94 -16.10
C ALA A 20 3.86 -9.67 -14.85
N ASP A 21 4.77 -10.61 -15.11
CA ASP A 21 5.53 -11.39 -14.13
C ASP A 21 7.00 -11.40 -14.58
N GLY A 22 7.72 -10.31 -14.30
CA GLY A 22 9.15 -10.20 -14.59
C GLY A 22 9.55 -8.95 -15.38
N GLU A 23 8.85 -7.85 -15.15
CA GLU A 23 9.18 -6.52 -15.63
C GLU A 23 10.61 -6.14 -15.22
N ARG A 24 11.18 -5.17 -15.92
CA ARG A 24 12.53 -4.68 -15.65
C ARG A 24 12.51 -3.83 -14.38
N ALA A 25 13.35 -4.19 -13.40
CA ALA A 25 13.55 -3.37 -12.21
C ALA A 25 14.06 -1.95 -12.57
N GLY A 26 13.63 -0.94 -11.82
CA GLY A 26 13.98 0.46 -12.00
C GLY A 26 13.08 1.24 -12.96
N ALA A 27 12.21 0.57 -13.72
CA ALA A 27 11.22 1.20 -14.59
C ALA A 27 9.89 1.38 -13.87
N PHE A 28 9.62 2.60 -13.40
CA PHE A 28 8.38 3.02 -12.74
C PHE A 28 8.33 4.55 -12.68
N ASP A 29 7.20 5.13 -12.34
CA ASP A 29 6.97 6.58 -12.38
C ASP A 29 7.09 7.22 -10.98
N TYR A 30 6.45 6.62 -9.98
CA TYR A 30 6.39 7.15 -8.60
C TYR A 30 6.21 6.00 -7.59
N TYR A 31 6.24 6.30 -6.30
CA TYR A 31 5.99 5.34 -5.22
C TYR A 31 4.62 5.55 -4.58
N VAL A 32 4.01 4.47 -4.10
CA VAL A 32 2.95 4.51 -3.10
C VAL A 32 3.50 4.01 -1.78
N LEU A 33 3.51 4.87 -0.77
CA LEU A 33 3.73 4.49 0.62
C LEU A 33 2.39 4.05 1.22
N SER A 34 2.23 2.75 1.47
CA SER A 34 1.03 2.22 2.11
C SER A 34 1.24 2.03 3.61
N LEU A 35 0.38 2.67 4.40
CA LEU A 35 0.29 2.54 5.85
C LEU A 35 -0.97 1.73 6.20
N SER A 36 -0.82 0.55 6.77
CA SER A 36 -1.93 -0.29 7.23
C SER A 36 -2.36 0.09 8.64
N TRP A 37 -3.67 0.15 8.89
CA TRP A 37 -4.20 0.25 10.25
C TRP A 37 -4.16 -1.14 10.90
N SER A 38 -3.19 -1.36 11.78
CA SER A 38 -2.90 -2.67 12.38
C SER A 38 -4.11 -3.32 13.05
N PRO A 39 -4.97 -2.62 13.83
CA PRO A 39 -6.18 -3.21 14.41
C PRO A 39 -7.11 -3.86 13.38
N THR A 40 -7.30 -3.21 12.23
CA THR A 40 -8.14 -3.75 11.15
C THR A 40 -7.47 -4.96 10.48
N TRP A 41 -6.16 -4.91 10.23
CA TRP A 41 -5.46 -6.09 9.70
C TRP A 41 -5.53 -7.28 10.66
N CYS A 42 -5.37 -7.03 11.97
CA CYS A 42 -5.48 -8.07 12.98
C CYS A 42 -6.88 -8.70 13.03
N ALA A 43 -7.93 -7.88 13.00
CA ALA A 43 -9.32 -8.35 13.00
C ALA A 43 -9.68 -9.16 11.75
N LEU A 44 -9.11 -8.82 10.58
CA LEU A 44 -9.45 -9.48 9.31
C LEU A 44 -8.56 -10.69 8.99
N GLU A 45 -7.30 -10.70 9.45
CA GLU A 45 -6.31 -11.69 9.02
C GLU A 45 -5.35 -12.10 10.14
N GLY A 46 -4.79 -11.13 10.88
CA GLY A 46 -3.69 -11.36 11.81
C GLY A 46 -4.04 -12.30 12.97
N ASP A 47 -5.25 -12.21 13.52
CA ASP A 47 -5.72 -13.07 14.62
C ASP A 47 -5.85 -14.53 14.19
N ALA A 48 -6.43 -14.77 13.02
CA ALA A 48 -6.55 -16.11 12.45
C ALA A 48 -5.17 -16.75 12.18
N ARG A 49 -4.14 -15.92 11.99
CA ARG A 49 -2.75 -16.33 11.79
C ARG A 49 -1.90 -16.34 13.07
N ASN A 50 -2.47 -15.98 14.22
CA ASN A 50 -1.73 -15.78 15.48
C ASN A 50 -0.49 -14.87 15.30
N SER A 51 -0.65 -13.76 14.58
CA SER A 51 0.47 -12.86 14.28
C SER A 51 0.96 -12.13 15.54
N PRO A 52 2.29 -12.06 15.80
CA PRO A 52 2.85 -11.26 16.88
C PRO A 52 2.49 -9.77 16.82
N GLN A 53 2.22 -9.23 15.63
CA GLN A 53 1.76 -7.85 15.44
C GLN A 53 0.43 -7.57 16.17
N CYS A 54 -0.36 -8.61 16.45
CA CYS A 54 -1.67 -8.51 17.05
C CYS A 54 -1.68 -8.72 18.58
N ASP A 55 -0.50 -8.96 19.18
CA ASP A 55 -0.34 -8.95 20.64
C ASP A 55 -0.59 -7.52 21.17
N PRO A 56 -1.46 -7.33 22.17
CA PRO A 56 -1.73 -6.01 22.76
C PRO A 56 -0.48 -5.26 23.22
N ARG A 57 0.59 -5.96 23.62
CA ARG A 57 1.85 -5.33 24.04
C ARG A 57 2.62 -4.67 22.88
N ALA A 58 2.27 -5.00 21.63
CA ALA A 58 2.95 -4.48 20.46
C ALA A 58 2.53 -3.04 20.12
N ASP A 59 1.33 -2.59 20.57
CA ASP A 59 0.86 -1.19 20.47
C ASP A 59 0.95 -0.58 19.05
N TYR A 60 0.76 -1.42 18.03
CA TYR A 60 0.81 -1.03 16.63
C TYR A 60 -0.47 -0.30 16.21
N GLY A 61 -0.30 0.93 15.70
CA GLY A 61 -1.34 1.69 15.01
C GLY A 61 -1.17 1.62 13.49
N TRP A 62 -0.87 2.76 12.87
CA TRP A 62 -0.45 2.81 11.47
C TRP A 62 0.95 2.21 11.32
N VAL A 63 1.08 1.12 10.57
CA VAL A 63 2.35 0.45 10.27
C VAL A 63 2.64 0.51 8.78
N LEU A 64 3.92 0.50 8.40
CA LEU A 64 4.36 0.38 7.02
C LEU A 64 3.94 -0.98 6.45
N HIS A 65 2.98 -0.96 5.53
CA HIS A 65 2.68 -2.13 4.71
C HIS A 65 3.72 -2.26 3.60
N GLY A 66 4.09 -1.17 2.94
CA GLY A 66 5.20 -1.18 1.97
C GLY A 66 5.37 0.12 1.20
N LEU A 67 6.45 0.20 0.42
CA LEU A 67 6.75 1.30 -0.49
C LEU A 67 6.77 0.75 -1.94
N TRP A 68 5.70 0.98 -2.68
CA TRP A 68 5.44 0.26 -3.92
C TRP A 68 5.77 1.12 -5.14
N PRO A 69 6.70 0.72 -6.01
CA PRO A 69 6.84 1.32 -7.34
C PRO A 69 5.51 1.24 -8.09
N GLN A 70 5.09 2.35 -8.70
CA GLN A 70 3.86 2.46 -9.48
C GLN A 70 4.16 3.03 -10.86
N TYR A 71 3.36 2.62 -11.84
CA TYR A 71 3.18 3.39 -13.07
C TYR A 71 2.02 4.37 -12.89
N HIS A 72 1.87 5.34 -13.79
CA HIS A 72 0.65 6.15 -13.85
C HIS A 72 -0.62 5.31 -14.06
N ARG A 73 -0.48 4.11 -14.64
CA ARG A 73 -1.54 3.11 -14.76
C ARG A 73 -0.99 1.71 -14.45
N GLY A 74 -1.51 1.07 -13.41
CA GLY A 74 -1.00 -0.20 -12.89
C GLY A 74 0.33 -0.08 -12.13
N TRP A 75 0.98 -1.22 -11.90
CA TRP A 75 2.23 -1.30 -11.15
C TRP A 75 3.06 -2.52 -11.59
N PRO A 76 4.39 -2.44 -11.51
CA PRO A 76 5.24 -3.61 -11.72
C PRO A 76 5.23 -4.55 -10.50
N SER A 77 5.41 -5.85 -10.72
CA SER A 77 5.59 -6.80 -9.61
C SER A 77 6.54 -7.95 -9.93
N TYR A 78 7.20 -8.49 -8.90
CA TYR A 78 8.15 -9.61 -9.03
C TYR A 78 9.19 -9.40 -10.16
N CYS A 79 9.71 -8.18 -10.25
CA CYS A 79 10.63 -7.78 -11.31
C CYS A 79 11.91 -8.61 -11.34
N ARG A 80 12.45 -8.81 -12.55
CA ARG A 80 13.73 -9.49 -12.73
C ARG A 80 14.86 -8.61 -12.20
N THR A 81 15.74 -9.19 -11.39
CA THR A 81 16.89 -8.52 -10.79
C THR A 81 18.09 -9.45 -10.66
N THR A 82 19.28 -8.86 -10.54
CA THR A 82 20.49 -9.54 -10.07
C THR A 82 20.77 -9.29 -8.58
N GLU A 83 20.01 -8.41 -7.94
CA GLU A 83 20.12 -8.14 -6.50
C GLU A 83 19.72 -9.39 -5.69
N PRO A 84 20.47 -9.72 -4.64
CA PRO A 84 20.15 -10.85 -3.78
C PRO A 84 18.87 -10.58 -2.98
N MET A 85 18.21 -11.66 -2.55
CA MET A 85 17.13 -11.57 -1.57
C MET A 85 17.63 -10.92 -0.28
N PRO A 86 16.76 -10.20 0.47
CA PRO A 86 17.11 -9.63 1.76
C PRO A 86 17.54 -10.71 2.74
N THR A 87 18.55 -10.39 3.55
CA THR A 87 18.96 -11.27 4.65
C THR A 87 17.93 -11.20 5.79
N ARG A 88 17.94 -12.20 6.66
CA ARG A 88 17.07 -12.24 7.84
C ARG A 88 17.21 -10.98 8.72
N PHE A 89 18.45 -10.55 8.96
CA PHE A 89 18.75 -9.33 9.73
C PHE A 89 18.10 -8.07 9.12
N MET A 90 18.11 -7.93 7.79
CA MET A 90 17.46 -6.80 7.12
C MET A 90 15.95 -6.80 7.35
N THR A 91 15.31 -7.97 7.28
CA THR A 91 13.86 -8.09 7.45
C THR A 91 13.43 -7.95 8.91
N GLU A 92 14.21 -8.48 9.86
CA GLU A 92 13.99 -8.31 11.30
C GLU A 92 14.14 -6.84 11.71
N GLY A 93 15.10 -6.12 11.12
CA GLY A 93 15.27 -4.69 11.31
C GLY A 93 14.15 -3.80 10.77
N MET A 94 13.07 -4.38 10.23
CA MET A 94 11.87 -3.66 9.80
C MET A 94 10.62 -4.04 10.62
N GLU A 95 10.73 -4.98 11.57
CA GLU A 95 9.60 -5.47 12.35
C GLU A 95 8.90 -4.38 13.17
N ASP A 96 9.68 -3.43 13.70
CA ASP A 96 9.20 -2.28 14.48
C ASP A 96 8.29 -1.32 13.69
N ILE A 97 8.36 -1.32 12.36
CA ILE A 97 7.49 -0.48 11.52
C ILE A 97 6.61 -1.27 10.58
N MET A 98 6.87 -2.56 10.33
CA MET A 98 6.08 -3.42 9.43
C MET A 98 5.31 -4.52 10.16
N GLY A 99 5.51 -4.69 11.47
CA GLY A 99 4.84 -5.70 12.30
C GLY A 99 5.39 -7.12 12.18
N SER A 100 6.06 -7.49 11.07
CA SER A 100 6.76 -8.78 10.95
C SER A 100 7.85 -8.82 9.87
N SER A 101 8.89 -9.62 10.08
CA SER A 101 9.96 -9.86 9.09
C SER A 101 9.43 -10.57 7.85
N GLY A 102 8.44 -11.45 8.01
CA GLY A 102 7.76 -12.11 6.90
C GLY A 102 7.09 -11.12 5.94
N LEU A 103 6.44 -10.08 6.49
CA LEU A 103 5.88 -9.01 5.67
C LEU A 103 7.00 -8.24 4.95
N ALA A 104 8.04 -7.83 5.66
CA ALA A 104 9.18 -7.11 5.06
C ALA A 104 9.81 -7.89 3.89
N TRP A 105 10.02 -9.19 4.06
CA TRP A 105 10.54 -10.07 3.01
C TRP A 105 9.61 -10.12 1.79
N TYR A 106 8.32 -10.34 2.02
CA TYR A 106 7.33 -10.43 0.94
C TYR A 106 7.23 -9.12 0.15
N GLN A 107 7.23 -7.99 0.86
CA GLN A 107 7.11 -6.66 0.28
C GLN A 107 8.33 -6.31 -0.57
N TRP A 108 9.54 -6.67 -0.13
CA TRP A 108 10.71 -6.55 -0.99
C TRP A 108 10.59 -7.44 -2.22
N LYS A 109 10.28 -8.73 -2.04
CA LYS A 109 10.22 -9.70 -3.16
C LYS A 109 9.22 -9.30 -4.24
N LYS A 110 8.05 -8.79 -3.85
CA LYS A 110 6.99 -8.43 -4.79
C LYS A 110 7.16 -7.03 -5.36
N HIS A 111 7.46 -6.04 -4.52
CA HIS A 111 7.42 -4.63 -4.90
C HIS A 111 8.79 -3.97 -4.82
N GLY A 112 9.53 -4.19 -3.73
CA GLY A 112 10.83 -3.53 -3.53
C GLY A 112 11.86 -3.88 -4.59
N VAL A 113 11.86 -5.11 -5.09
CA VAL A 113 12.73 -5.56 -6.19
C VAL A 113 12.53 -4.73 -7.47
N CYS A 114 11.32 -4.22 -7.71
CA CYS A 114 10.99 -3.41 -8.87
C CYS A 114 11.55 -2.00 -8.81
N SER A 115 12.01 -1.54 -7.64
CA SER A 115 12.70 -0.25 -7.53
C SER A 115 14.08 -0.24 -8.22
N GLY A 116 14.67 -1.43 -8.44
CA GLY A 116 16.05 -1.57 -8.91
C GLY A 116 17.10 -1.30 -7.81
N LEU A 117 16.67 -1.07 -6.57
CA LEU A 117 17.57 -0.92 -5.43
C LEU A 117 17.93 -2.27 -4.81
N SER A 118 19.12 -2.34 -4.23
CA SER A 118 19.45 -3.43 -3.29
C SER A 118 18.47 -3.45 -2.11
N ALA A 119 18.31 -4.61 -1.47
CA ALA A 119 17.44 -4.74 -0.30
C ALA A 119 17.74 -3.73 0.82
N ALA A 120 19.01 -3.52 1.13
CA ALA A 120 19.43 -2.55 2.14
C ALA A 120 18.98 -1.12 1.80
N GLN A 121 19.20 -0.69 0.55
CA GLN A 121 18.81 0.64 0.09
C GLN A 121 17.29 0.81 0.05
N TYR A 122 16.56 -0.21 -0.39
CA TYR A 122 15.10 -0.18 -0.41
C TYR A 122 14.52 -0.06 1.00
N PHE A 123 14.97 -0.88 1.96
CA PHE A 123 14.46 -0.79 3.33
C PHE A 123 14.81 0.54 4.00
N ALA A 124 16.01 1.07 3.77
CA ALA A 124 16.37 2.40 4.24
C ALA A 124 15.49 3.50 3.62
N LEU A 125 15.16 3.39 2.32
CA LEU A 125 14.25 4.31 1.64
C LEU A 125 12.83 4.22 2.20
N ALA A 126 12.31 2.99 2.36
CA ALA A 126 10.96 2.73 2.88
C ALA A 126 10.80 3.22 4.32
N ARG A 127 11.79 2.99 5.19
CA ARG A 127 11.82 3.52 6.55
C ARG A 127 11.82 5.04 6.57
N ARG A 128 12.69 5.68 5.78
CA ARG A 128 12.71 7.15 5.66
C ARG A 128 11.37 7.71 5.18
N ALA A 129 10.74 7.08 4.20
CA ALA A 129 9.41 7.49 3.73
C ALA A 129 8.35 7.37 4.85
N TYR A 130 8.38 6.26 5.60
CA TYR A 130 7.50 6.04 6.74
C TYR A 130 7.71 7.07 7.88
N GLU A 131 8.97 7.41 8.18
CA GLU A 131 9.35 8.36 9.22
C GLU A 131 8.99 9.82 8.86
N GLN A 132 8.91 10.16 7.58
CA GLN A 132 8.50 11.48 7.11
C GLN A 132 7.00 11.77 7.27
N VAL A 133 6.18 10.74 7.55
CA VAL A 133 4.74 10.92 7.73
C VAL A 133 4.41 11.25 9.19
N ASN A 134 3.82 12.42 9.41
CA ASN A 134 3.17 12.74 10.69
C ASN A 134 1.84 12.00 10.76
N ARG A 135 1.83 10.84 11.42
CA ARG A 135 0.61 10.06 11.65
C ARG A 135 -0.27 10.74 12.70
N PRO A 136 -1.59 10.90 12.49
CA PRO A 136 -2.43 11.63 13.43
C PRO A 136 -2.49 10.99 14.83
N ALA A 137 -1.88 11.66 15.80
CA ALA A 137 -1.77 11.17 17.18
C ALA A 137 -3.13 11.04 17.88
N ILE A 138 -4.15 11.75 17.38
CA ILE A 138 -5.53 11.66 17.90
C ILE A 138 -6.08 10.24 17.83
N PHE A 139 -5.69 9.44 16.82
CA PHE A 139 -6.17 8.06 16.68
C PHE A 139 -5.60 7.11 17.74
N ARG A 140 -4.42 7.43 18.30
CA ARG A 140 -3.87 6.69 19.45
C ARG A 140 -4.64 6.93 20.74
N LYS A 141 -5.46 7.99 20.81
CA LYS A 141 -6.29 8.31 21.99
C LYS A 141 -7.65 7.61 21.95
N LEU A 142 -7.96 6.89 20.87
CA LEU A 142 -9.20 6.14 20.75
C LEU A 142 -9.16 4.94 21.70
N ASN A 143 -10.17 4.82 22.57
CA ASN A 143 -10.27 3.74 23.57
C ASN A 143 -11.45 2.79 23.33
N ARG A 144 -12.24 3.04 22.28
CA ARG A 144 -13.36 2.21 21.86
C ARG A 144 -13.53 2.31 20.35
N ALA A 145 -14.07 1.27 19.73
CA ALA A 145 -14.36 1.31 18.30
C ALA A 145 -15.40 2.40 17.99
N VAL A 146 -15.24 3.05 16.84
CA VAL A 146 -16.16 4.06 16.31
C VAL A 146 -16.44 3.80 14.84
N THR A 147 -17.55 4.33 14.33
CA THR A 147 -17.81 4.45 12.90
C THR A 147 -17.70 5.90 12.48
N LEU A 148 -17.06 6.16 11.34
CA LEU A 148 -16.80 7.51 10.85
C LEU A 148 -16.70 7.53 9.32
N PRO A 149 -16.99 8.68 8.67
CA PRO A 149 -16.69 8.84 7.26
C PRO A 149 -15.19 8.73 7.00
N ALA A 150 -14.78 7.97 5.98
CA ALA A 150 -13.35 7.79 5.68
C ALA A 150 -12.61 9.11 5.42
N THR A 151 -13.32 10.14 4.95
CA THR A 151 -12.80 11.50 4.79
C THR A 151 -12.30 12.11 6.10
N VAL A 152 -12.82 11.70 7.26
CA VAL A 152 -12.32 12.17 8.56
C VAL A 152 -10.89 11.66 8.82
N ILE A 153 -10.55 10.46 8.34
CA ILE A 153 -9.18 9.93 8.43
C ILE A 153 -8.25 10.73 7.52
N GLU A 154 -8.67 10.95 6.27
CA GLU A 154 -7.93 11.76 5.29
C GLU A 154 -7.67 13.17 5.82
N ASP A 155 -8.71 13.86 6.29
CA ASP A 155 -8.63 15.21 6.85
C ASP A 155 -7.66 15.29 8.02
N ALA A 156 -7.63 14.26 8.88
CA ALA A 156 -6.69 14.20 9.99
C ALA A 156 -5.24 14.11 9.50
N PHE A 157 -4.95 13.29 8.48
CA PHE A 157 -3.60 13.24 7.89
C PHE A 157 -3.20 14.55 7.24
N LEU A 158 -4.09 15.18 6.46
CA LEU A 158 -3.83 16.46 5.81
C LEU A 158 -3.57 17.58 6.83
N LYS A 159 -4.28 17.56 7.96
CA LYS A 159 -4.05 18.50 9.06
C LYS A 159 -2.66 18.37 9.69
N GLU A 160 -2.18 17.14 9.86
CA GLU A 160 -0.89 16.86 10.51
C GLU A 160 0.32 16.97 9.56
N ASN A 161 0.06 17.04 8.25
CA ASN A 161 1.09 17.14 7.21
C ASN A 161 0.82 18.36 6.29
N PRO A 162 1.16 19.59 6.74
CA PRO A 162 0.94 20.80 5.95
C PRO A 162 1.61 20.71 4.57
N GLY A 163 0.87 21.09 3.53
CA GLY A 163 1.32 21.03 2.14
C GLY A 163 0.91 19.77 1.39
N TRP A 164 0.31 18.79 2.06
CA TRP A 164 -0.36 17.68 1.37
C TRP A 164 -1.73 18.12 0.87
N GLU A 165 -2.11 17.59 -0.29
CA GLU A 165 -3.42 17.79 -0.89
C GLU A 165 -4.18 16.45 -0.98
N ARG A 166 -5.51 16.53 -1.15
CA ARG A 166 -6.40 15.36 -1.18
C ARG A 166 -6.06 14.36 -2.28
N ASP A 167 -5.50 14.82 -3.40
CA ASP A 167 -5.13 13.94 -4.50
C ASP A 167 -3.77 13.24 -4.27
N MET A 168 -3.05 13.56 -3.21
CA MET A 168 -1.76 12.93 -2.84
C MET A 168 -1.93 11.76 -1.87
N LEU A 169 -3.04 11.72 -1.12
CA LEU A 169 -3.31 10.73 -0.09
C LEU A 169 -4.68 10.10 -0.33
N THR A 170 -4.76 8.77 -0.34
CA THR A 170 -6.03 8.06 -0.41
C THR A 170 -6.24 7.18 0.82
N ILE A 171 -7.49 7.09 1.29
CA ILE A 171 -7.88 6.18 2.38
C ILE A 171 -8.63 5.00 1.78
N THR A 172 -8.19 3.77 2.04
CA THR A 172 -8.88 2.56 1.59
C THR A 172 -9.71 1.94 2.71
N CYS A 173 -10.71 1.17 2.30
CA CYS A 173 -11.50 0.36 3.21
C CYS A 173 -11.57 -1.09 2.75
N GLN A 174 -11.71 -1.99 3.70
CA GLN A 174 -11.97 -3.41 3.46
C GLN A 174 -12.99 -3.90 4.47
N ALA A 175 -13.98 -4.67 4.01
CA ALA A 175 -15.00 -5.28 4.87
C ALA A 175 -15.66 -4.27 5.85
N GLY A 176 -15.98 -3.07 5.37
CA GLY A 176 -16.61 -2.01 6.16
C GLY A 176 -15.68 -1.26 7.13
N ARG A 177 -14.36 -1.54 7.11
CA ARG A 177 -13.36 -0.95 8.02
C ARG A 177 -12.38 -0.06 7.27
N ILE A 178 -11.88 0.98 7.92
CA ILE A 178 -10.71 1.72 7.42
C ILE A 178 -9.51 0.78 7.40
N GLN A 179 -8.84 0.65 6.26
CA GLN A 179 -7.81 -0.35 6.04
C GLN A 179 -6.42 0.30 5.93
N GLU A 180 -6.24 1.22 4.98
CA GLU A 180 -4.93 1.82 4.71
C GLU A 180 -5.04 3.33 4.48
N ALA A 181 -3.95 4.03 4.77
CA ALA A 181 -3.66 5.36 4.26
C ALA A 181 -2.49 5.24 3.27
N ARG A 182 -2.70 5.65 2.02
CA ARG A 182 -1.72 5.51 0.94
C ARG A 182 -1.30 6.87 0.42
N LEU A 183 -0.04 7.21 0.60
CA LEU A 183 0.56 8.46 0.14
C LEU A 183 1.35 8.22 -1.14
N CYS A 184 1.13 9.03 -2.16
CA CYS A 184 1.92 9.01 -3.38
C CYS A 184 3.14 9.92 -3.27
N LEU A 185 4.29 9.38 -3.65
CA LEU A 185 5.59 10.00 -3.48
C LEU A 185 6.37 9.95 -4.79
N SER A 186 7.05 11.02 -5.14
CA SER A 186 8.08 10.99 -6.18
C SER A 186 9.22 10.03 -5.81
N LYS A 187 10.13 9.75 -6.75
CA LYS A 187 11.28 8.86 -6.48
C LYS A 187 12.23 9.39 -5.40
N ASP A 188 12.24 10.71 -5.18
CA ASP A 188 12.98 11.41 -4.13
C ASP A 188 12.12 11.67 -2.86
N LEU A 189 10.99 10.99 -2.72
CA LEU A 189 10.09 10.99 -1.56
C LEU A 189 9.37 12.32 -1.28
N ARG A 190 9.11 13.13 -2.31
CA ARG A 190 8.24 14.31 -2.17
C ARG A 190 6.78 13.89 -2.42
N PRO A 191 5.81 14.37 -1.64
CA PRO A 191 4.39 14.18 -1.94
C PRO A 191 4.05 14.64 -3.36
N VAL A 192 3.33 13.79 -4.11
CA VAL A 192 2.84 14.08 -5.46
C VAL A 192 1.42 13.57 -5.62
N PRO A 193 0.63 14.12 -6.54
CA PRO A 193 -0.68 13.57 -6.87
C PRO A 193 -0.58 12.09 -7.27
N CYS A 194 -1.48 11.28 -6.73
CA CYS A 194 -1.60 9.88 -7.04
C CYS A 194 -2.12 9.65 -8.47
N GLY A 195 -1.65 8.57 -9.10
CA GLY A 195 -2.23 8.09 -10.36
C GLY A 195 -3.70 7.68 -10.20
N ARG A 196 -4.46 7.72 -11.30
CA ARG A 196 -5.92 7.48 -11.30
C ARG A 196 -6.34 6.12 -10.73
N ASP A 197 -5.48 5.11 -10.88
CA ASP A 197 -5.77 3.76 -10.38
C ASP A 197 -5.55 3.66 -8.86
N VAL A 198 -4.78 4.59 -8.29
CA VAL A 198 -4.49 4.65 -6.85
C VAL A 198 -5.50 5.54 -6.13
N VAL A 199 -5.93 6.67 -6.72
CA VAL A 199 -6.97 7.57 -6.15
C VAL A 199 -8.34 6.89 -6.19
N GLN A 200 -8.53 5.92 -5.31
CA GLN A 200 -9.79 5.20 -5.12
C GLN A 200 -10.16 5.25 -3.65
N ASP A 201 -10.61 6.43 -3.23
CA ASP A 201 -10.99 6.65 -1.84
C ASP A 201 -12.17 5.76 -1.45
N CYS A 202 -12.05 5.25 -0.24
CA CYS A 202 -13.17 4.69 0.49
C CYS A 202 -14.27 5.74 0.61
N ARG A 203 -15.45 5.41 0.08
CA ARG A 203 -16.63 6.29 0.12
C ARG A 203 -17.58 6.02 1.28
N LEU A 204 -17.19 5.13 2.19
CA LEU A 204 -18.02 4.79 3.35
C LEU A 204 -18.16 6.00 4.28
N LYS A 205 -19.40 6.21 4.74
CA LYS A 205 -19.74 7.31 5.68
C LYS A 205 -19.73 6.84 7.14
N ASP A 206 -19.58 5.55 7.35
CA ASP A 206 -19.73 4.81 8.58
C ASP A 206 -18.69 3.68 8.68
N ALA A 207 -17.49 3.92 8.13
CA ALA A 207 -16.40 2.96 8.20
C ALA A 207 -16.00 2.70 9.66
N LEU A 208 -15.92 1.44 10.03
CA LEU A 208 -15.47 1.02 11.35
C LEU A 208 -13.97 1.30 11.52
N PHE A 209 -13.62 1.92 12.63
CA PHE A 209 -12.26 2.24 13.02
C PHE A 209 -12.04 1.81 14.47
N GLU A 210 -11.24 0.76 14.63
CA GLU A 210 -10.92 0.16 15.93
C GLU A 210 -9.76 0.89 16.62
N PRO A 211 -9.76 0.96 17.96
CA PRO A 211 -8.62 1.47 18.70
C PRO A 211 -7.40 0.55 18.52
N ILE A 212 -6.23 1.09 18.85
CA ILE A 212 -5.03 0.25 19.05
C ILE A 212 -5.30 -0.72 20.21
N ARG A 213 -4.76 -1.94 20.09
CA ARG A 213 -4.95 -3.03 21.06
C ARG A 213 -4.25 -2.76 22.38
#